data_AF-A0A3N5W044-F1
#
_entry.id   AF-A0A3N5W044-F1
#
_cell.length_a   1.000
_cell.length_b   1.000
_cell.length_c   1.000
_cell.angle_alpha   90.00
_cell.angle_beta   90.00
_cell.angle_gamma   90.00
#
_symmetry.space_group_name_H-M   'P 1'
#
loop_
_entity.id
_entity.type
_entity.pdbx_description
1 polymer ?
#
loop_
_entity_poly.entity_id
_entity_poly.type
_entity_poly.pdbx_seq_one_letter_code
_entity_poly.pdbx_strand_id
1 'polypeptide(L)'
;MTPVINALVLVVLVLAVARVSRLITTDDLFLFVRTYVIRKFGEESKMTTLTFCPWCISVWFGIPMAALTFLATDAPKYVAMTWYVLLTGLAASYVTGLLAKLEG
;
A
#
# COMPACT_ATOMS: atom_id res chain seq x y z
N MET A 1 -12.98 -17.86 16.66
CA MET A 1 -13.86 -16.98 15.86
C MET A 1 -12.99 -16.42 14.75
N THR A 2 -12.94 -17.14 13.62
CA THR A 2 -12.16 -16.74 12.45
C THR A 2 -12.73 -15.41 11.93
N PRO A 3 -11.96 -14.34 11.80
CA PRO A 3 -12.40 -13.19 11.03
C PRO A 3 -12.49 -13.66 9.57
N VAL A 4 -13.71 -13.90 9.10
CA VAL A 4 -13.97 -14.27 7.72
C VAL A 4 -13.54 -13.10 6.87
N ILE A 5 -12.48 -13.26 6.07
CA ILE A 5 -12.14 -12.31 5.02
C ILE A 5 -13.40 -12.14 4.18
N ASN A 6 -14.03 -10.98 4.32
CA ASN A 6 -15.27 -10.65 3.64
C ASN A 6 -14.99 -9.60 2.56
N ALA A 7 -16.00 -9.32 1.75
CA ALA A 7 -15.88 -8.35 0.65
C ALA A 7 -15.38 -6.99 1.14
N LEU A 8 -15.79 -6.55 2.33
CA LEU A 8 -15.36 -5.27 2.89
C LEU A 8 -13.85 -5.23 3.20
N VAL A 9 -13.30 -6.29 3.80
CA VAL A 9 -11.86 -6.39 4.07
C VAL A 9 -11.06 -6.37 2.77
N LEU A 10 -11.55 -7.06 1.73
CA LEU A 10 -10.89 -7.07 0.42
C LEU A 10 -10.91 -5.69 -0.24
N VAL A 11 -12.03 -4.97 -0.18
CA VAL A 11 -12.12 -3.60 -0.71
C VAL A 11 -11.16 -2.67 0.03
N VAL A 12 -11.14 -2.72 1.37
CA VAL A 12 -10.21 -1.93 2.20
C VAL A 12 -8.76 -2.28 1.86
N LEU A 13 -8.44 -3.56 1.68
CA LEU A 13 -7.11 -4.01 1.28
C LEU A 13 -6.70 -3.44 -0.07
N VAL A 14 -7.57 -3.50 -1.08
CA VAL A 14 -7.29 -2.94 -2.42
C VAL A 14 -7.06 -1.42 -2.34
N LEU A 15 -7.88 -0.68 -1.59
CA LEU A 15 -7.71 0.76 -1.40
C LEU A 15 -6.41 1.09 -0.65
N ALA A 16 -6.04 0.29 0.35
CA ALA A 16 -4.79 0.46 1.07
C ALA A 16 -3.58 0.20 0.16
N VAL A 17 -3.62 -0.84 -0.67
CA VAL A 17 -2.57 -1.13 -1.67
C VAL A 17 -2.48 0.01 -2.70
N ALA A 18 -3.62 0.56 -3.13
CA ALA A 18 -3.64 1.73 -4.00
C ALA A 18 -2.99 2.96 -3.34
N ARG A 19 -3.22 3.19 -2.03
CA ARG A 19 -2.54 4.25 -1.26
C ARG A 19 -1.04 4.05 -1.24
N VAL A 20 -0.58 2.86 -0.83
CA VAL A 20 0.84 2.52 -0.71
C VAL A 20 1.53 2.66 -2.06
N SER A 21 0.90 2.18 -3.13
CA SER A 21 1.42 2.31 -4.49
C SER A 21 1.65 3.78 -4.84
N ARG A 22 0.63 4.63 -4.65
CA ARG A 22 0.75 6.08 -4.89
C ARG A 22 1.77 6.75 -3.96
N LEU A 23 1.85 6.31 -2.70
CA LEU A 23 2.78 6.87 -1.72
C LEU A 23 4.23 6.69 -2.19
N ILE A 24 4.53 5.52 -2.76
CA ILE A 24 5.86 5.17 -3.26
C ILE A 24 6.10 5.75 -4.66
N THR A 25 5.08 5.78 -5.53
CA THR A 25 5.24 6.17 -6.93
C THR A 25 4.93 7.62 -7.25
N THR A 26 4.41 8.41 -6.32
CA THR A 26 3.97 9.77 -6.63
C THR A 26 4.16 10.76 -5.50
N ASP A 27 3.93 10.35 -4.24
CA ASP A 27 4.07 11.29 -3.11
C ASP A 27 5.50 11.75 -2.89
N ASP A 28 5.62 13.03 -2.56
CA ASP A 28 6.89 13.66 -2.28
C ASP A 28 7.56 13.12 -1.01
N LEU A 29 6.77 12.52 -0.12
CA LEU A 29 7.23 11.88 1.10
C LEU A 29 8.31 10.82 0.83
N PHE A 30 8.26 10.14 -0.32
CA PHE A 30 9.23 9.11 -0.73
C PHE A 30 10.26 9.61 -1.75
N LEU A 31 10.37 10.93 -1.97
CA LEU A 31 11.40 11.50 -2.86
C LEU A 31 12.81 11.09 -2.44
N PHE A 32 13.11 11.02 -1.14
CA PHE A 32 14.44 10.62 -0.68
C PHE A 32 14.77 9.17 -1.10
N VAL A 33 13.80 8.25 -1.01
CA VAL A 33 13.96 6.85 -1.45
C VAL A 33 14.18 6.80 -2.96
N ARG A 34 13.37 7.54 -3.72
CA ARG A 34 13.48 7.63 -5.19
C ARG A 34 14.83 8.14 -5.63
N THR A 35 15.29 9.21 -5.01
CA THR A 35 16.59 9.83 -5.31
C THR A 35 17.73 8.90 -4.93
N TYR A 36 17.61 8.15 -3.83
CA TYR A 36 18.57 7.13 -3.44
C TYR A 36 18.64 5.97 -4.45
N VAL A 37 17.49 5.47 -4.90
CA VAL A 37 17.43 4.39 -5.90
C VAL A 37 18.06 4.84 -7.21
N ILE A 38 17.72 6.05 -7.71
CA ILE A 38 18.31 6.61 -8.93
C ILE A 38 19.84 6.75 -8.77
N ARG A 39 20.31 7.29 -7.65
CA ARG A 39 21.75 7.44 -7.39
C ARG A 39 22.50 6.11 -7.32
N LYS A 40 21.84 5.05 -6.85
CA LYS A 40 22.46 3.73 -6.65
C LYS A 40 22.44 2.86 -7.90
N PHE A 41 21.33 2.85 -8.64
CA PHE A 41 21.14 1.94 -9.77
C PHE A 41 21.23 2.62 -11.13
N GLY A 42 21.18 3.95 -11.19
CA GLY A 42 21.14 4.71 -12.43
C GLY A 42 19.70 4.92 -12.93
N GLU A 43 19.49 5.99 -13.68
CA GLU A 43 18.18 6.40 -14.18
C GLU A 43 17.59 5.41 -15.20
N GLU A 44 18.45 4.84 -16.06
CA GLU A 44 18.10 3.88 -17.12
C GLU A 44 17.99 2.41 -16.63
N SER A 45 18.17 2.16 -15.32
CA SER A 45 18.16 0.79 -14.81
C SER A 45 16.75 0.22 -14.69
N LYS A 46 16.58 -1.06 -15.05
CA LYS A 46 15.33 -1.80 -14.87
C LYS A 46 14.83 -1.79 -13.42
N MET A 47 15.75 -1.70 -12.45
CA MET A 47 15.40 -1.58 -11.02
C MET A 47 14.71 -0.25 -10.71
N THR A 48 15.13 0.82 -11.37
CA THR A 48 14.47 2.13 -11.30
C THR A 48 13.09 2.02 -11.94
N THR A 49 12.93 1.39 -13.10
CA THR A 49 11.59 1.19 -13.68
C THR A 49 10.64 0.40 -12.77
N LEU A 50 11.12 -0.66 -12.11
CA LEU A 50 10.31 -1.50 -11.21
C LEU A 50 9.85 -0.77 -9.93
N THR A 51 10.64 0.19 -9.44
CA THR A 51 10.32 0.94 -8.21
C THR A 51 9.45 2.17 -8.47
N PHE A 52 9.43 2.67 -9.70
CA PHE A 52 8.63 3.83 -10.10
C PHE A 52 7.34 3.44 -10.83
N CYS A 53 7.22 2.20 -11.31
CA CYS A 53 6.00 1.70 -11.94
C CYS A 53 4.91 1.40 -10.88
N PRO A 54 3.74 2.07 -10.94
CA PRO A 54 2.66 1.86 -9.98
C PRO A 54 2.10 0.44 -10.02
N TRP A 55 2.06 -0.18 -11.20
CA TRP A 55 1.63 -1.58 -11.36
C TRP A 55 2.61 -2.54 -10.67
N CYS A 56 3.91 -2.37 -10.87
CA CYS A 56 4.91 -3.23 -10.25
C CYS A 56 4.86 -3.10 -8.73
N ILE A 57 4.86 -1.87 -8.21
CA ILE A 57 4.74 -1.62 -6.76
C ILE A 57 3.44 -2.21 -6.20
N SER A 58 2.32 -2.11 -6.91
CA SER A 58 1.06 -2.70 -6.45
C SER A 58 1.14 -4.22 -6.27
N VAL A 59 1.91 -4.92 -7.10
CA VAL A 59 2.14 -6.37 -6.93
C VAL A 59 3.10 -6.63 -5.77
N TRP A 60 4.21 -5.90 -5.71
CA TRP A 60 5.22 -6.01 -4.66
C TRP A 60 4.67 -5.79 -3.26
N PHE A 61 3.68 -4.90 -3.10
CA PHE A 61 3.04 -4.64 -1.81
C PHE A 61 1.70 -5.33 -1.66
N GLY A 62 0.95 -5.54 -2.75
CA GLY A 62 -0.35 -6.19 -2.71
C GLY A 62 -0.27 -7.64 -2.24
N ILE A 63 0.69 -8.42 -2.74
CA ILE A 63 0.85 -9.82 -2.33
C ILE A 63 1.22 -9.93 -0.84
N PRO A 64 2.26 -9.23 -0.32
CA PRO A 64 2.57 -9.27 1.11
C PRO A 64 1.46 -8.73 1.98
N MET A 65 0.79 -7.63 1.60
CA MET A 65 -0.32 -7.09 2.39
C MET A 65 -1.51 -8.06 2.43
N ALA A 66 -1.82 -8.73 1.32
CA ALA A 66 -2.83 -9.78 1.30
C ALA A 66 -2.43 -10.92 2.25
N ALA A 67 -1.21 -11.47 2.09
CA ALA A 67 -0.71 -12.55 2.94
C ALA A 67 -0.75 -12.18 4.43
N LEU A 68 -0.30 -10.98 4.81
CA LEU A 68 -0.36 -10.48 6.18
C LEU A 68 -1.80 -10.35 6.69
N THR A 69 -2.74 -9.98 5.82
CA THR A 69 -4.16 -9.89 6.18
C THR A 69 -4.77 -11.27 6.45
N PHE A 70 -4.37 -12.29 5.69
CA PHE A 70 -4.75 -13.68 5.96
C PHE A 70 -4.06 -14.22 7.22
N LEU A 71 -2.78 -13.90 7.46
CA LEU A 71 -2.09 -14.34 8.67
C LEU A 71 -2.57 -13.63 9.94
N ALA A 72 -3.07 -12.40 9.81
CA ALA A 72 -3.65 -11.64 10.92
C ALA A 72 -4.90 -12.32 11.50
N THR A 73 -5.55 -13.26 10.79
CA THR A 73 -6.72 -13.96 11.30
C THR A 73 -6.40 -14.91 12.45
N ASP A 74 -5.19 -15.47 12.45
CA ASP A 74 -4.69 -16.40 13.47
C ASP A 74 -3.76 -15.71 14.50
N ALA A 75 -3.47 -14.43 14.28
CA ALA A 75 -2.60 -13.65 15.14
C ALA A 75 -3.29 -13.25 16.47
N PRO A 76 -2.52 -12.91 17.52
CA PRO A 76 -3.07 -12.35 18.74
C PRO A 76 -3.93 -11.11 18.45
N LYS A 77 -5.03 -10.95 19.20
CA LYS A 77 -6.04 -9.89 18.96
C LYS A 77 -5.43 -8.49 18.82
N TYR A 78 -4.42 -8.15 19.62
CA TYR A 78 -3.76 -6.84 19.56
C TYR A 78 -2.99 -6.63 18.25
N VAL A 79 -2.35 -7.67 17.71
CA VAL A 79 -1.63 -7.62 16.42
C VAL A 79 -2.63 -7.47 15.29
N ALA A 80 -3.66 -8.31 15.28
CA ALA A 80 -4.72 -8.27 14.28
C ALA A 80 -5.41 -6.90 14.25
N MET A 81 -5.76 -6.36 15.42
CA MET A 81 -6.37 -5.04 15.53
C MET A 81 -5.46 -3.94 14.99
N THR A 82 -4.17 -3.96 15.33
CA THR A 82 -3.20 -2.98 14.81
C THR A 82 -3.11 -3.04 13.28
N TRP A 83 -3.09 -4.25 12.72
CA TRP A 83 -3.05 -4.44 11.26
C TRP A 83 -4.29 -3.89 10.55
N TYR A 84 -5.49 -4.19 11.07
CA TYR A 84 -6.74 -3.68 10.48
C TYR A 84 -6.92 -2.17 10.64
N VAL A 85 -6.42 -1.58 11.73
CA VAL A 85 -6.40 -0.11 11.90
C VAL A 85 -5.48 0.54 10.86
N LEU A 86 -4.31 -0.04 10.62
CA LEU A 86 -3.38 0.46 9.60
C LEU A 86 -3.98 0.36 8.18
N LEU A 87 -4.60 -0.77 7.85
CA LEU A 87 -5.30 -0.97 6.57
C LEU A 87 -6.42 0.04 6.36
N THR A 88 -7.28 0.22 7.36
CA THR A 88 -8.41 1.16 7.26
C THR A 88 -7.94 2.62 7.19
N GLY A 89 -6.90 2.99 7.93
CA GLY A 89 -6.28 4.32 7.85
C GLY A 89 -5.69 4.62 6.46
N LEU A 90 -4.97 3.67 5.87
CA LEU A 90 -4.44 3.80 4.50
C LEU A 90 -5.56 3.94 3.47
N ALA A 91 -6.59 3.10 3.55
CA ALA A 91 -7.75 3.16 2.66
C ALA A 91 -8.50 4.49 2.79
N ALA A 92 -8.77 4.94 4.02
CA ALA A 92 -9.42 6.22 4.29
C ALA A 92 -8.62 7.39 3.72
N SER A 93 -7.29 7.41 3.93
CA SER A 93 -6.41 8.43 3.36
C SER A 93 -6.43 8.46 1.83
N TYR A 94 -6.57 7.31 1.17
CA TYR A 94 -6.68 7.26 -0.28
C TYR A 94 -8.00 7.86 -0.78
N VAL A 95 -9.10 7.47 -0.14
CA VAL A 95 -10.43 7.94 -0.49
C VAL A 95 -10.56 9.44 -0.24
N THR A 96 -10.12 9.95 0.92
CA THR A 96 -10.14 11.39 1.20
C THR A 96 -9.25 12.17 0.24
N GLY A 97 -8.08 11.65 -0.13
CA GLY A 97 -7.21 12.27 -1.13
C GLY A 97 -7.78 12.22 -2.55
N LEU A 98 -8.66 11.27 -2.87
CA LEU A 98 -9.39 11.23 -4.14
C LEU A 98 -10.53 12.25 -4.14
N LEU A 99 -11.30 12.32 -3.05
CA LEU A 99 -12.39 13.29 -2.88
C LEU A 99 -11.87 14.73 -2.95
N ALA A 100 -10.76 15.04 -2.27
CA ALA A 100 -10.14 16.36 -2.33
C ALA A 100 -9.70 16.77 -3.75
N LYS A 101 -9.39 15.78 -4.62
CA LYS A 101 -9.08 16.03 -6.05
C LYS A 101 -10.32 16.21 -6.93
N LEU A 102 -11.50 15.80 -6.47
CA LEU A 102 -12.76 15.96 -7.19
C LEU A 102 -13.45 17.28 -6.83
N GLU A 103 -13.18 17.82 -5.64
CA GLU A 103 -13.73 19.08 -5.14
C GLU A 103 -12.98 20.33 -5.63
N GLY A 104 -11.76 20.18 -6.16
CA GLY A 104 -10.92 21.28 -6.68
C GLY A 104 -10.53 21.06 -8.14
#